data_AF-A0A816H356-F1
#
_entry.id   AF-A0A816H356-F1
#
_cell.length_a   1.000
_cell.length_b   1.000
_cell.length_c   1.000
_cell.angle_alpha   90.00
_cell.angle_beta   90.00
_cell.angle_gamma   90.00
#
_symmetry.space_group_name_H-M   'P 1'
#
loop_
_entity.id
_entity.type
_entity.pdbx_description
1 polymer ?
#
loop_
_entity_poly.entity_id
_entity_poly.type
_entity_poly.pdbx_seq_one_letter_code
_entity_poly.pdbx_strand_id
1 'polypeptide(L)' 'MTAMLGRSSRAYSIGLKNCEHETEMTFLYCKHARMRIDKLAKEINEHGYQTGDEHLQHLAKRMLIAKGYPISTPLERTY' A
#
# COMPACT_ATOMS: atom_id res chain seq x y z
N MET A 1 12.80 5.03 -4.16
CA MET A 1 13.73 4.21 -4.99
C MET A 1 15.00 4.97 -5.35
N THR A 2 14.91 6.11 -6.04
CA THR A 2 16.05 6.92 -6.52
C THR A 2 17.09 7.25 -5.44
N ALA A 3 16.64 7.66 -4.24
CA ALA A 3 17.55 7.98 -3.14
C ALA A 3 18.40 6.76 -2.68
N MET A 4 17.80 5.58 -2.55
CA MET A 4 18.54 4.36 -2.18
C MET A 4 19.48 3.90 -3.30
N LEU A 5 19.03 3.95 -4.56
CA LEU A 5 19.87 3.63 -5.71
C LEU A 5 21.09 4.56 -5.82
N GLY A 6 20.89 5.87 -5.63
CA GLY A 6 21.98 6.84 -5.64
C GLY A 6 22.98 6.60 -4.49
N ARG A 7 22.46 6.29 -3.30
CA ARG A 7 23.29 5.97 -2.13
C ARG A 7 24.10 4.69 -2.33
N SER A 8 23.45 3.59 -2.72
CA SER A 8 24.10 2.29 -2.90
C SER A 8 25.13 2.34 -4.04
N SER A 9 24.80 3.03 -5.14
CA SER A 9 25.73 3.27 -6.24
C SER A 9 26.98 4.00 -5.77
N ARG A 10 26.82 5.09 -5.00
CA ARG A 10 27.98 5.80 -4.43
C ARG A 10 28.76 4.93 -3.45
N ALA A 11 28.08 4.21 -2.55
CA ALA A 11 28.70 3.34 -1.56
C ALA A 11 29.55 2.24 -2.22
N TYR A 12 29.05 1.66 -3.32
CA TYR A 12 29.79 0.73 -4.15
C TYR A 12 31.01 1.39 -4.81
N SER A 13 30.83 2.55 -5.47
CA SER A 13 31.92 3.24 -6.17
C SER A 13 33.08 3.67 -5.28
N ILE A 14 32.83 4.01 -4.01
CA ILE A 14 33.88 4.40 -3.06
C ILE A 14 34.45 3.21 -2.26
N GLY A 15 33.96 1.98 -2.49
CA GLY A 15 34.37 0.80 -1.73
C GLY A 15 34.01 0.87 -0.25
N LEU A 16 32.83 1.44 0.08
CA LEU A 16 32.39 1.58 1.46
C LEU A 16 32.23 0.19 2.12
N LYS A 17 32.58 0.09 3.40
CA LYS A 17 32.40 -1.15 4.18
C LYS A 17 30.95 -1.62 4.08
N ASN A 18 30.75 -2.91 3.78
CA ASN A 18 29.44 -3.56 3.63
C ASN A 18 28.58 -3.01 2.47
N CYS A 19 29.17 -2.41 1.44
CA CYS A 19 28.44 -1.91 0.27
C CYS A 19 27.64 -2.99 -0.48
N GLU A 20 28.07 -4.26 -0.42
CA GLU A 20 27.34 -5.41 -0.98
C GLU A 20 25.98 -5.59 -0.30
N HIS A 21 25.95 -5.57 1.04
CA HIS A 21 24.73 -5.68 1.83
C HIS A 21 23.76 -4.52 1.56
N GLU A 22 24.30 -3.31 1.41
CA GLU A 22 23.52 -2.14 1.02
C GLU A 22 22.90 -2.29 -0.37
N THR A 23 23.65 -2.90 -1.30
CA THR A 23 23.18 -3.17 -2.67
C THR A 23 22.07 -4.22 -2.68
N GLU A 24 22.20 -5.30 -1.90
CA GLU A 24 21.16 -6.31 -1.73
C GLU A 24 19.87 -5.73 -1.13
N MET A 25 19.98 -4.93 -0.07
CA MET A 25 18.82 -4.24 0.51
C MET A 25 18.15 -3.32 -0.50
N THR A 26 18.95 -2.58 -1.27
CA THR A 26 18.44 -1.66 -2.30
C THR A 26 17.69 -2.42 -3.39
N PHE A 27 18.22 -3.57 -3.82
CA PHE A 27 17.57 -4.44 -4.80
C PHE A 27 16.22 -4.96 -4.28
N LEU A 28 16.19 -5.53 -3.07
CA LEU A 28 14.97 -6.06 -2.46
C LEU A 28 13.91 -4.97 -2.33
N TYR A 29 14.29 -3.80 -1.79
CA TYR A 29 13.40 -2.66 -1.67
C TYR A 29 12.83 -2.22 -3.02
N CYS A 30 13.67 -2.08 -4.05
CA CYS A 30 13.21 -1.66 -5.38
C CYS A 30 12.26 -2.70 -6.00
N LYS A 31 12.49 -3.99 -5.79
CA LYS A 31 11.57 -5.05 -6.23
C LYS A 31 10.19 -4.91 -5.59
N HIS A 32 10.12 -4.73 -4.26
CA HIS A 32 8.85 -4.51 -3.56
C HIS A 32 8.16 -3.21 -3.95
N ALA A 33 8.93 -2.12 -4.07
CA ALA A 33 8.40 -0.84 -4.50
C ALA A 33 7.80 -0.92 -5.92
N ARG A 34 8.47 -1.60 -6.86
CA ARG A 34 7.93 -1.83 -8.20
C ARG A 34 6.61 -2.60 -8.17
N MET A 35 6.57 -3.72 -7.45
CA MET A 35 5.33 -4.52 -7.32
C MET A 35 4.16 -3.69 -6.75
N ARG A 36 4.45 -2.82 -5.77
CA ARG A 36 3.44 -1.92 -5.21
C ARG A 36 2.98 -0.87 -6.22
N ILE A 37 3.91 -0.26 -6.97
CA ILE A 37 3.58 0.73 -8.01
C ILE A 37 2.71 0.08 -9.09
N ASP A 38 3.09 -1.10 -9.59
CA ASP A 38 2.35 -1.81 -10.63
C ASP A 38 0.92 -2.15 -10.16
N LYS A 39 0.77 -2.57 -8.89
CA LYS A 39 -0.53 -2.83 -8.29
C LYS A 39 -1.38 -1.56 -8.22
N LEU A 40 -0.86 -0.47 -7.66
CA LEU A 40 -1.58 0.79 -7.53
C LEU A 40 -1.91 1.40 -8.89
N ALA A 41 -1.02 1.30 -9.86
CA ALA A 41 -1.26 1.79 -11.22
C ALA A 41 -2.40 1.03 -11.89
N LYS A 42 -2.53 -0.28 -11.66
CA LYS A 42 -3.70 -1.06 -12.12
C LYS A 42 -4.97 -0.60 -11.42
N GLU A 43 -4.95 -0.50 -10.09
CA GLU A 43 -6.12 -0.08 -9.29
C GLU A 43 -6.65 1.32 -9.70
N ILE A 44 -5.77 2.25 -10.09
CA ILE A 44 -6.16 3.59 -10.59
C ILE A 44 -6.90 3.51 -11.94
N ASN A 45 -6.53 2.57 -12.81
CA ASN A 45 -7.15 2.40 -14.13
C ASN A 45 -8.40 1.51 -14.09
N GLU A 46 -8.57 0.71 -13.04
CA GLU A 46 -9.74 -0.13 -12.81
C GLU A 46 -10.94 0.72 -12.35
N HIS A 47 -12.16 0.29 -12.68
CA HIS A 47 -13.37 1.02 -12.29
C HIS A 47 -13.64 0.86 -10.79
N GLY A 48 -14.20 1.90 -10.15
CA GLY A 48 -14.36 2.00 -8.69
C GLY A 48 -15.14 0.86 -8.01
N TYR A 49 -15.92 0.06 -8.75
CA TYR A 49 -16.55 -1.15 -8.25
C TYR A 49 -15.55 -2.29 -7.99
N GLN A 50 -14.54 -2.46 -8.87
CA GLN A 50 -13.53 -3.52 -8.73
C GLN A 50 -12.50 -3.20 -7.64
N THR A 51 -12.18 -1.92 -7.46
CA THR A 51 -11.25 -1.42 -6.43
C THR A 51 -11.91 -1.37 -5.03
N GLY A 52 -13.23 -1.50 -4.95
CA GLY A 52 -13.99 -1.47 -3.70
C GLY A 52 -14.27 -0.05 -3.17
N ASP A 53 -13.90 0.99 -3.93
CA ASP A 53 -14.11 2.39 -3.55
C ASP A 53 -15.60 2.73 -3.42
N GLU A 54 -16.45 2.21 -4.31
CA GLU A 54 -17.90 2.40 -4.22
C GLU A 54 -18.49 1.77 -2.95
N HIS A 55 -18.00 0.58 -2.56
CA HIS A 55 -18.41 -0.07 -1.32
C HIS A 55 -17.98 0.72 -0.09
N LEU A 56 -16.76 1.28 -0.10
CA LEU A 56 -16.27 2.15 0.97
C LEU A 56 -17.11 3.43 1.09
N GLN A 57 -17.44 4.08 -0.04
CA GLN A 57 -18.31 5.26 -0.03
C GLN A 57 -19.70 4.94 0.52
N HIS A 58 -20.27 3.80 0.13
CA HIS A 58 -21.58 3.38 0.62
C HIS A 58 -21.56 3.07 2.11
N LEU A 59 -20.53 2.38 2.58
CA LEU A 59 -20.33 2.07 4.01
C LEU A 59 -20.16 3.37 4.82
N ALA A 60 -19.34 4.30 4.36
CA ALA A 60 -19.13 5.59 5.00
C ALA A 60 -20.43 6.41 5.10
N LYS A 61 -21.24 6.44 4.03
CA LYS A 61 -22.56 7.07 4.05
C LYS A 61 -23.47 6.44 5.10
N ARG A 62 -23.50 5.10 5.20
CA ARG A 62 -24.29 4.39 6.21
C ARG A 62 -23.84 4.69 7.64
N MET A 63 -22.53 4.73 7.89
CA MET A 63 -21.98 5.08 9.20
C MET A 63 -22.34 6.52 9.60
N LEU A 64 -22.30 7.45 8.65
CA LEU A 64 -22.67 8.85 8.89
C LEU A 64 -24.15 9.01 9.23
N ILE A 65 -25.05 8.32 8.51
CA ILE A 65 -26.49 8.30 8.81
C ILE A 65 -26.76 7.71 10.20
N ALA A 66 -26.09 6.61 10.54
CA ALA A 66 -26.23 5.95 11.83
C ALA A 66 -25.56 6.71 12.98
N LYS A 67 -24.74 7.74 12.70
CA LYS A 67 -23.90 8.47 13.68
C LYS A 67 -23.04 7.52 14.54
N GLY A 68 -22.58 6.43 13.95
CA GLY A 68 -21.90 5.37 14.68
C GLY A 68 -21.70 4.12 13.84
N TYR A 69 -21.27 3.04 14.49
CA TYR A 69 -21.13 1.74 13.85
C TYR A 69 -22.51 1.10 13.65
N PRO A 70 -22.96 0.88 12.41
CA PRO A 70 -24.35 0.49 12.15
C PRO A 70 -24.60 -1.02 12.26
N ILE A 71 -23.55 -1.84 12.34
CA ILE A 71 -23.69 -3.30 12.35
C ILE A 71 -23.95 -3.76 13.78
N SER A 72 -25.14 -4.31 13.98
CA SER A 72 -25.54 -4.95 15.22
C SER A 72 -24.70 -6.20 15.48
N THR A 73 -24.50 -6.51 16.75
CA THR A 73 -23.84 -7.75 17.13
C THR A 73 -24.74 -8.94 16.77
N PRO A 74 -24.19 -10.11 16.37
CA PRO A 74 -24.99 -11.29 16.06
C PRO A 74 -25.88 -11.82 17.21
N LEU A 75 -25.69 -11.30 18.43
CA LEU A 75 -26.43 -11.65 19.64
C LEU A 75 -27.55 -10.63 19.97
N GLU A 76 -27.61 -9.50 19.26
CA GLU A 76 -28.72 -8.56 19.40
C GLU A 76 -29.99 -9.16 18.80
N ARG A 77 -31.08 -9.08 19.56
CA ARG A 77 -32.39 -9.60 19.16
C ARG A 77 -32.96 -8.79 18.00
N THR A 78 -33.43 -9.49 16.97
CA THR A 78 -34.11 -8.91 15.80
C THR A 78 -35.57 -8.50 16.08
N TYR A 79 -36.06 -8.65 17.31
CA TYR A 79 -37.42 -8.33 17.78
C TYR A 79 -37.48 -8.27 19.30
#